data_AF-A0A0U3QP47-F1
#
_entry.id   AF-A0A0U3QP47-F1
#
_cell.length_a   1.000
_cell.length_b   1.000
_cell.length_c   1.000
_cell.angle_alpha   90.00
_cell.angle_beta   90.00
_cell.angle_gamma   90.00
#
_symmetry.space_group_name_H-M   'P 1'
#
loop_
_entity.id
_entity.type
_entity.pdbx_description
1 polymer ?
#
loop_
_entity_poly.entity_id
_entity_poly.type
_entity_poly.pdbx_seq_one_letter_code
_entity_poly.pdbx_strand_id
1 'polypeptide(L)'
;MQTFKRAALVVATAVIGTGIAFAPSATASPKVGNISVGSSNHHGVWCVQAGINAHYGKKVVDTDGTFGSDTRKAVRKYQSNEGLPVDGIVGPQTGSHLWADNSYSDYCYKYLPTTY
;
A
#
# COMPACT_ATOMS: atom_id res chain seq x y z
N MET A 1 -28.91 1.85 10.63
CA MET A 1 -28.28 2.48 11.80
C MET A 1 -26.95 1.78 12.04
N GLN A 2 -25.83 2.32 11.55
CA GLN A 2 -24.50 1.76 11.80
C GLN A 2 -23.78 2.64 12.81
N THR A 3 -23.45 2.06 13.95
CA THR A 3 -22.83 2.72 15.10
C THR A 3 -21.33 2.91 14.85
N PHE A 4 -20.89 4.16 14.92
CA PHE A 4 -19.49 4.57 14.93
C PHE A 4 -18.81 4.20 16.26
N LYS A 5 -17.51 3.83 16.24
CA LYS A 5 -16.38 4.59 16.84
C LYS A 5 -15.14 3.73 17.15
N ARG A 6 -14.03 4.10 16.48
CA ARG A 6 -12.65 4.32 16.98
C ARG A 6 -12.10 3.38 18.06
N ALA A 7 -11.06 2.61 17.70
CA ALA A 7 -10.11 2.04 18.66
C ALA A 7 -8.68 2.16 18.12
N ALA A 8 -8.01 3.25 18.48
CA ALA A 8 -6.56 3.32 18.51
C ALA A 8 -6.19 3.96 19.85
N LEU A 9 -5.99 3.11 20.85
CA LEU A 9 -5.44 3.51 22.14
C LEU A 9 -3.96 3.10 22.12
N VAL A 10 -3.08 4.07 21.89
CA VAL A 10 -1.64 3.90 22.19
C VAL A 10 -1.42 4.58 23.54
N VAL A 11 -1.42 3.79 24.61
CA VAL A 11 -0.87 4.22 25.91
C VAL A 11 0.51 3.59 26.00
N ALA A 12 1.54 4.37 25.71
CA ALA A 12 2.93 4.02 26.00
C ALA A 12 3.30 4.61 27.37
N THR A 13 3.08 3.85 28.44
CA THR A 13 3.76 4.09 29.71
C THR A 13 5.03 3.24 29.73
N ALA A 14 6.17 3.91 29.59
CA ALA A 14 7.49 3.32 29.77
C ALA A 14 7.67 2.88 31.23
N VAL A 15 8.02 1.61 31.46
CA VAL A 15 8.44 1.12 32.77
C VAL A 15 9.91 0.73 32.68
N ILE A 16 10.73 1.40 33.49
CA ILE A 16 12.15 1.11 33.71
C ILE A 16 12.22 -0.12 34.62
N GLY A 17 12.83 -1.22 34.17
CA GLY A 17 13.02 -2.41 35.00
C GLY A 17 13.85 -3.48 34.29
N THR A 18 14.94 -3.89 34.92
CA THR A 18 15.89 -4.91 34.44
C THR A 18 15.23 -6.29 34.32
N GLY A 19 14.94 -6.69 33.09
CA GLY A 19 14.52 -8.05 32.74
C GLY A 19 14.35 -8.14 31.23
N ILE A 20 15.27 -8.82 30.55
CA ILE A 20 15.18 -9.08 29.10
C ILE A 20 14.07 -10.10 28.86
N ALA A 21 12.83 -9.63 28.88
CA ALA A 21 11.71 -10.34 28.30
C ALA A 21 11.83 -10.20 26.77
N PHE A 22 12.32 -11.23 26.11
CA PHE A 22 12.10 -11.42 24.69
C PHE A 22 10.60 -11.63 24.51
N ALA A 23 9.83 -10.56 24.33
CA ALA A 23 8.50 -10.69 23.76
C ALA A 23 8.70 -11.37 22.40
N PRO A 24 8.05 -12.50 22.10
CA PRO A 24 8.04 -13.01 20.74
C PRO A 24 7.45 -11.89 19.89
N SER A 25 8.24 -11.34 18.99
CA SER A 25 7.74 -10.46 17.94
C SER A 25 6.57 -11.21 17.30
N ALA A 26 5.35 -10.70 17.49
CA ALA A 26 4.21 -11.20 16.75
C ALA A 26 4.51 -10.91 15.28
N THR A 27 5.06 -11.88 14.55
CA THR A 27 5.17 -11.76 13.10
C THR A 27 3.77 -11.92 12.55
N ALA A 28 3.10 -10.79 12.31
CA ALA A 28 1.86 -10.82 11.53
C ALA A 28 2.20 -11.41 10.15
N SER A 29 1.36 -12.32 9.67
CA SER A 29 1.38 -12.89 8.30
C SER A 29 1.70 -11.79 7.27
N PRO A 30 2.47 -12.05 6.20
CA PRO A 30 3.11 -11.00 5.41
C PRO A 30 2.05 -10.21 4.64
N LYS A 31 1.44 -9.22 5.32
CA LYS A 31 0.72 -8.14 4.66
C LYS A 31 1.77 -7.47 3.80
N VAL A 32 1.60 -7.60 2.48
CA VAL A 32 2.50 -7.02 1.47
C VAL A 32 2.96 -5.66 1.96
N GLY A 33 4.28 -5.50 2.11
CA GLY A 33 4.85 -4.24 2.57
C GLY A 33 4.51 -3.10 1.60
N ASN A 34 4.59 -1.86 2.08
CA ASN A 34 4.41 -0.70 1.23
C ASN A 34 5.30 -0.78 -0.01
N ILE A 35 4.73 -0.52 -1.19
CA ILE A 35 5.46 -0.57 -2.44
C ILE A 35 5.96 0.84 -2.76
N SER A 36 7.27 0.97 -2.92
CA SER A 36 7.95 2.22 -3.23
C SER A 36 9.23 1.95 -4.01
N VAL A 37 10.05 2.99 -4.26
CA VAL A 37 11.31 2.88 -4.99
C VAL A 37 12.20 1.82 -4.36
N GLY A 38 12.72 0.90 -5.18
CA GLY A 38 13.56 -0.22 -4.73
C GLY A 38 12.78 -1.47 -4.28
N SER A 39 11.45 -1.48 -4.38
CA SER A 39 10.64 -2.67 -4.12
C SER A 39 11.03 -3.83 -5.05
N SER A 40 11.25 -5.01 -4.47
CA SER A 40 11.49 -6.26 -5.21
C SER A 40 10.21 -6.99 -5.61
N ASN A 41 9.03 -6.49 -5.20
CA ASN A 41 7.74 -7.09 -5.52
C ASN A 41 7.31 -6.73 -6.95
N HIS A 42 7.89 -7.41 -7.94
CA HIS A 42 7.64 -7.18 -9.37
C HIS A 42 6.14 -7.19 -9.71
N HIS A 43 5.39 -8.19 -9.23
CA HIS A 43 3.95 -8.31 -9.49
C HIS A 43 3.16 -7.16 -8.88
N GLY A 44 3.50 -6.76 -7.65
CA GLY A 44 2.87 -5.63 -6.98
C GLY A 44 3.15 -4.31 -7.71
N VAL A 45 4.39 -4.09 -8.14
CA VAL A 45 4.76 -2.90 -8.91
C VAL A 45 4.03 -2.89 -10.26
N TRP A 46 3.95 -4.01 -10.95
CA TRP A 46 3.18 -4.13 -12.18
C TRP A 46 1.70 -3.80 -11.94
N CYS A 47 1.11 -4.30 -10.86
CA CYS A 47 -0.26 -3.95 -10.45
C CYS A 47 -0.43 -2.46 -10.11
N VAL A 48 0.60 -1.80 -9.57
CA VAL A 48 0.55 -0.34 -9.40
C VAL A 48 0.52 0.37 -10.76
N GLN A 49 1.46 0.03 -11.64
CA GLN A 49 1.62 0.66 -12.95
C GLN A 49 0.39 0.43 -13.84
N ALA A 50 -0.11 -0.81 -13.88
CA ALA A 50 -1.29 -1.18 -14.65
C ALA A 50 -2.56 -0.50 -14.12
N GLY A 51 -2.74 -0.45 -12.79
CA GLY A 51 -3.88 0.22 -12.16
C GLY A 51 -3.90 1.73 -12.45
N ILE A 52 -2.74 2.37 -12.42
CA ILE A 52 -2.60 3.79 -12.78
C ILE A 52 -2.95 4.02 -14.26
N ASN A 53 -2.43 3.19 -15.18
CA ASN A 53 -2.76 3.31 -16.60
C ASN A 53 -4.25 3.08 -16.87
N ALA A 54 -4.87 2.12 -16.17
CA ALA A 54 -6.30 1.86 -16.24
C ALA A 54 -7.11 3.06 -15.76
N HIS A 55 -6.75 3.67 -14.62
CA HIS A 55 -7.40 4.87 -14.11
C HIS A 55 -7.38 6.03 -15.12
N TYR A 56 -6.26 6.25 -15.80
CA TYR A 56 -6.15 7.32 -16.82
C TYR A 56 -6.70 6.95 -18.20
N GLY A 57 -7.08 5.69 -18.43
CA GLY A 57 -7.50 5.19 -19.74
C GLY A 57 -6.42 5.27 -20.83
N LYS A 58 -5.15 5.46 -20.45
CA LYS A 58 -4.00 5.56 -21.37
C LYS A 58 -2.70 5.21 -20.65
N LYS A 59 -1.67 4.90 -21.43
CA LYS A 59 -0.32 4.68 -20.90
C LYS A 59 0.29 5.99 -20.42
N VAL A 60 0.43 6.15 -19.11
CA VAL A 60 1.12 7.27 -18.44
C VAL A 60 2.42 6.83 -17.76
N VAL A 61 2.58 5.53 -17.49
CA VAL A 61 3.78 4.91 -16.93
C VAL A 61 4.04 3.56 -17.60
N ASP A 62 5.30 3.15 -17.70
CA ASP A 62 5.65 1.79 -18.14
C ASP A 62 5.17 0.74 -17.13
N THR A 63 4.75 -0.42 -17.64
CA THR A 63 4.31 -1.59 -16.85
C THR A 63 5.38 -2.67 -16.86
N ASP A 64 6.57 -2.32 -16.39
CA ASP A 64 7.77 -3.17 -16.38
C ASP A 64 7.98 -3.90 -15.04
N GLY A 65 7.13 -3.66 -14.05
CA GLY A 65 7.25 -4.20 -12.71
C GLY A 65 8.44 -3.65 -11.91
N THR A 66 9.04 -2.53 -12.35
CA THR A 66 10.16 -1.87 -11.66
C THR A 66 9.74 -0.51 -11.11
N PHE A 67 9.86 -0.31 -9.80
CA PHE A 67 9.41 0.93 -9.17
C PHE A 67 10.51 1.99 -9.27
N GLY A 68 10.55 2.65 -10.43
CA GLY A 68 11.48 3.74 -10.73
C GLY A 68 10.97 5.13 -10.33
N SER A 69 11.74 6.14 -10.71
CA SER A 69 11.35 7.54 -10.47
C SER A 69 10.07 7.94 -11.19
N ASP A 70 9.81 7.39 -12.37
CA ASP A 70 8.59 7.67 -13.14
C ASP A 70 7.36 6.99 -12.56
N THR A 71 7.49 5.76 -12.06
CA THR A 71 6.44 5.11 -11.27
C THR A 71 6.10 5.93 -10.03
N ARG A 72 7.10 6.45 -9.31
CA ARG A 72 6.86 7.32 -8.15
C ARG A 72 6.10 8.60 -8.53
N LYS A 73 6.47 9.25 -9.64
CA LYS A 73 5.75 10.45 -10.12
C LYS A 73 4.30 10.13 -10.47
N ALA A 74 4.07 9.00 -11.14
CA ALA A 74 2.74 8.53 -11.51
C ALA A 74 1.88 8.23 -10.26
N VAL A 75 2.44 7.55 -9.25
CA VAL A 75 1.77 7.30 -7.96
C VAL A 75 1.39 8.59 -7.28
N ARG A 76 2.30 9.58 -7.20
CA ARG A 76 1.97 10.88 -6.60
C ARG A 76 0.85 11.60 -7.36
N LYS A 77 0.85 11.53 -8.69
CA LYS A 77 -0.20 12.13 -9.51
C LYS A 77 -1.55 11.44 -9.28
N TYR A 78 -1.56 10.12 -9.22
CA TYR A 78 -2.74 9.33 -8.86
C TYR A 78 -3.26 9.68 -7.47
N GLN A 79 -2.40 9.65 -6.45
CA GLN A 79 -2.77 10.00 -5.08
C GLN A 79 -3.37 11.40 -4.99
N SER A 80 -2.78 12.37 -5.69
CA SER A 80 -3.30 13.74 -5.73
C SER A 80 -4.68 13.84 -6.38
N ASN A 81 -4.97 13.00 -7.39
CA ASN A 81 -6.26 13.00 -8.07
C ASN A 81 -7.35 12.33 -7.22
N GLU A 82 -7.00 11.27 -6.49
CA GLU A 82 -7.92 10.49 -5.65
C GLU A 82 -8.07 11.05 -4.22
N GLY A 83 -7.40 12.16 -3.89
CA GLY A 83 -7.45 12.75 -2.55
C GLY A 83 -6.76 11.89 -1.47
N LEU A 84 -5.77 11.09 -1.87
CA LEU A 84 -4.96 10.25 -0.98
C LEU A 84 -3.69 11.01 -0.51
N PRO A 85 -3.00 10.54 0.55
CA PRO A 85 -1.70 11.07 0.93
C PRO A 85 -0.70 11.02 -0.24
N VAL A 86 -0.12 12.16 -0.61
CA VAL A 86 0.75 12.31 -1.81
C VAL A 86 2.23 12.06 -1.49
N ASP A 87 2.53 10.90 -0.92
CA ASP A 87 3.88 10.50 -0.49
C ASP A 87 4.67 9.75 -1.59
N GLY A 88 3.99 9.29 -2.65
CA GLY A 88 4.58 8.46 -3.69
C GLY A 88 4.84 7.01 -3.25
N ILE A 89 4.19 6.58 -2.17
CA ILE A 89 4.28 5.24 -1.58
C ILE A 89 2.92 4.58 -1.72
N VAL A 90 2.89 3.37 -2.27
CA VAL A 90 1.67 2.58 -2.33
C VAL A 90 1.55 1.81 -1.03
N GLY A 91 0.78 2.36 -0.09
CA GLY A 91 0.31 1.68 1.11
C GLY A 91 -1.11 1.13 0.94
N PRO A 92 -1.70 0.56 2.03
CA PRO A 92 -3.00 -0.11 1.99
C PRO A 92 -4.14 0.69 1.33
N GLN A 93 -4.23 1.99 1.61
CA GLN A 93 -5.27 2.85 1.03
C GLN A 93 -5.08 3.00 -0.48
N THR A 94 -3.86 3.29 -0.93
CA THR A 94 -3.55 3.45 -2.36
C THR A 94 -3.74 2.14 -3.12
N GLY A 95 -3.29 1.01 -2.57
CA GLY A 95 -3.42 -0.29 -3.23
C GLY A 95 -4.88 -0.75 -3.36
N SER A 96 -5.69 -0.53 -2.33
CA SER A 96 -7.15 -0.75 -2.38
C SER A 96 -7.85 0.14 -3.40
N HIS A 97 -7.45 1.41 -3.53
CA HIS A 97 -8.09 2.35 -4.45
C HIS A 97 -7.82 2.03 -5.93
N LEU A 98 -6.67 1.40 -6.24
CA LEU A 98 -6.29 1.09 -7.61
C LEU A 98 -7.18 0.05 -8.30
N TRP A 99 -7.77 -0.88 -7.55
CA TRP A 99 -8.44 -2.06 -8.11
C TRP A 99 -9.85 -2.31 -7.55
N ALA A 100 -10.47 -1.33 -6.91
CA ALA A 100 -11.79 -1.45 -6.28
C ALA A 100 -12.88 -2.01 -7.24
N ASP A 101 -12.84 -1.65 -8.52
CA ASP A 101 -13.89 -1.98 -9.52
C ASP A 101 -13.35 -2.68 -10.78
N ASN A 102 -12.21 -3.37 -10.70
CA ASN A 102 -11.51 -3.88 -11.89
C ASN A 102 -11.34 -5.42 -11.91
N SER A 103 -11.36 -6.01 -13.10
CA SER A 103 -11.28 -7.47 -13.32
C SER A 103 -9.98 -8.12 -12.84
N TYR A 104 -8.90 -7.36 -12.70
CA TYR A 104 -7.62 -7.87 -12.17
C TYR A 104 -7.52 -7.79 -10.63
N SER A 105 -8.58 -7.37 -9.94
CA SER A 105 -8.61 -7.22 -8.48
C SER A 105 -8.13 -8.45 -7.72
N ASP A 106 -8.64 -9.65 -8.04
CA ASP A 106 -8.24 -10.91 -7.38
C ASP A 106 -6.73 -11.17 -7.46
N TYR A 107 -6.16 -11.02 -8.66
CA TYR A 107 -4.73 -11.16 -8.87
C TYR A 107 -3.93 -10.09 -8.14
N CYS A 108 -4.31 -8.82 -8.29
CA CYS A 108 -3.53 -7.70 -7.77
C CYS A 108 -3.63 -7.56 -6.25
N TYR A 109 -4.73 -7.95 -5.62
CA TYR A 109 -4.87 -7.95 -4.16
C TYR A 109 -3.92 -8.92 -3.46
N LYS A 110 -3.46 -9.97 -4.14
CA LYS A 110 -2.42 -10.86 -3.60
C LYS A 110 -1.05 -10.19 -3.49
N TYR A 111 -0.78 -9.17 -4.30
CA TYR A 111 0.54 -8.54 -4.43
C TYR A 111 0.56 -7.05 -4.06
N LEU A 112 -0.56 -6.49 -3.61
CA LEU A 112 -0.64 -5.11 -3.17
C LEU A 112 -0.89 -5.02 -1.66
N PRO A 113 -0.38 -3.96 -1.00
CA PRO A 113 -0.89 -3.59 0.30
C PRO A 113 -2.33 -3.11 0.13
N THR A 114 -3.26 -3.75 0.82
CA THR A 114 -4.69 -3.43 0.78
C THR A 114 -5.27 -3.33 2.19
N THR A 115 -6.46 -2.76 2.30
CA THR A 115 -7.23 -2.67 3.54
C THR A 115 -8.18 -3.85 3.78
N TYR A 116 -8.24 -4.82 2.86
CA TYR A 116 -9.18 -5.96 2.89
C TYR A 116 -8.48 -7.26 3.29
#